data_AF-A0A2D4XCT5-F1
#
_entry.id   AF-A0A2D4XCT5-F1
#
_cell.length_a   1.000
_cell.length_b   1.000
_cell.length_c   1.000
_cell.angle_alpha   90.00
_cell.angle_beta   90.00
_cell.angle_gamma   90.00
#
_symmetry.space_group_name_H-M   'P 1'
#
loop_
_entity.id
_entity.type
_entity.pdbx_description
1 polymer ?
#
loop_
_entity_poly.entity_id
_entity_poly.type
_entity_poly.pdbx_seq_one_letter_code
_entity_poly.pdbx_strand_id
1 'polypeptide(L)'
;TLENNGTSEINVLRVMDDIPGIFETPSVGDITIEIEGTELKEEQYRIDVVNGTQLEDKFVSPDGDGHSLRMTIGTSAPLGLQPGKAVVIRYPLNAPDPSPRNELLVAPIKVDFSSERFGPVATRVVEKPPMISVVHKRRNISTGKEVFPGGKPGQYEIMLMFHNSSDSALDDLALHDIVPGTFTIEESTVRSDKEGEREASTTKESARDGTQVTWAIGRILQGERIEVLYTIQGDPEAEYKVSDAQDFHGATFGDEVDEEPNVPQWMDKVVESGPIPTQEITDTTNVETEQFTDDPSESENDEGTSEEEEKATTDQESENAGEAENQADSRQCPACGVEVDIGSSICVVCGNTLS
;
A
#
# COMPACT_ATOMS: atom_id res chain seq x y z
N THR A 1 18.22 -13.09 -13.39
CA THR A 1 19.01 -13.60 -14.52
C THR A 1 20.34 -12.88 -14.58
N LEU A 2 21.43 -13.61 -14.82
CA LEU A 2 22.79 -13.06 -14.93
C LEU A 2 23.33 -13.38 -16.32
N GLU A 3 23.61 -12.36 -17.13
CA GLU A 3 24.07 -12.50 -18.52
C GLU A 3 25.55 -12.12 -18.66
N ASN A 4 26.33 -12.94 -19.37
CA ASN A 4 27.72 -12.62 -19.69
C ASN A 4 27.79 -11.67 -20.89
N ASN A 5 27.78 -10.37 -20.62
CA ASN A 5 27.98 -9.30 -21.62
C ASN A 5 29.46 -8.99 -21.91
N GLY A 6 30.39 -9.79 -21.37
CA GLY A 6 31.83 -9.65 -21.59
C GLY A 6 32.32 -10.34 -22.86
N THR A 7 33.64 -10.37 -23.04
CA THR A 7 34.30 -11.01 -24.19
C THR A 7 34.93 -12.36 -23.87
N SER A 8 35.00 -12.73 -22.59
CA SER A 8 35.65 -13.95 -22.10
C SER A 8 34.64 -14.85 -21.40
N GLU A 9 34.92 -16.15 -21.35
CA GLU A 9 34.12 -17.08 -20.57
C GLU A 9 34.23 -16.81 -19.06
N ILE A 10 33.12 -17.02 -18.35
CA ILE A 10 33.07 -16.95 -16.88
C ILE A 10 33.03 -18.38 -16.34
N ASN A 11 34.00 -18.72 -15.50
CA ASN A 11 34.18 -20.06 -14.95
C ASN A 11 33.80 -20.17 -13.48
N VAL A 12 33.79 -19.06 -12.75
CA VAL A 12 33.32 -19.00 -11.36
C VAL A 12 32.43 -17.78 -11.18
N LEU A 13 31.27 -18.00 -10.56
CA LEU A 13 30.31 -16.97 -10.21
C LEU A 13 30.02 -17.04 -8.71
N ARG A 14 30.08 -15.91 -8.02
CA ARG A 14 29.70 -15.76 -6.62
C ARG A 14 28.61 -14.70 -6.54
N VAL A 15 27.42 -15.13 -6.21
CA VAL A 15 26.23 -14.27 -6.10
C VAL A 15 25.96 -14.07 -4.62
N MET A 16 25.69 -12.83 -4.25
CA MET A 16 25.19 -12.42 -2.95
C MET A 16 23.88 -11.68 -3.20
N ASP A 17 22.78 -12.26 -2.75
CA ASP A 17 21.43 -11.72 -2.90
C ASP A 17 20.84 -11.47 -1.52
N ASP A 18 20.36 -10.26 -1.28
CA ASP A 18 19.75 -9.89 -0.02
C ASP A 18 18.23 -10.10 -0.09
N ILE A 19 17.74 -10.87 0.86
CA ILE A 19 16.33 -11.20 1.03
C ILE A 19 15.79 -10.33 2.17
N PRO A 20 14.84 -9.42 1.89
CA PRO A 20 14.24 -8.56 2.90
C PRO A 20 13.64 -9.36 4.05
N GLY A 21 13.74 -8.84 5.28
CA GLY A 21 13.35 -9.56 6.49
C GLY A 21 11.87 -9.87 6.71
N ILE A 22 11.00 -9.42 5.81
CA ILE A 22 9.62 -9.90 5.75
C ILE A 22 9.54 -11.33 5.20
N PHE A 23 10.44 -11.73 4.30
CA PHE A 23 10.37 -13.02 3.65
C PHE A 23 10.93 -14.12 4.56
N GLU A 24 10.27 -15.27 4.52
CA GLU A 24 10.81 -16.49 5.10
C GLU A 24 12.10 -16.89 4.39
N THR A 25 13.01 -17.50 5.15
CA THR A 25 14.27 -18.02 4.59
C THR A 25 13.99 -19.05 3.50
N PRO A 26 14.49 -18.89 2.26
CA PRO A 26 14.31 -19.91 1.24
C PRO A 26 14.97 -21.23 1.62
N SER A 27 14.27 -22.33 1.33
CA SER A 27 14.85 -23.66 1.42
C SER A 27 15.89 -23.85 0.31
N VAL A 28 17.10 -24.29 0.68
CA VAL A 28 18.18 -24.53 -0.28
C VAL A 28 17.80 -25.57 -1.35
N GLY A 29 16.92 -26.51 -1.01
CA GLY A 29 16.44 -27.54 -1.95
C GLY A 29 15.46 -27.02 -3.01
N ASP A 30 14.87 -25.83 -2.80
CA ASP A 30 13.91 -25.23 -3.73
C ASP A 30 14.58 -24.24 -4.70
N ILE A 31 15.91 -24.09 -4.60
CA ILE A 31 16.70 -23.20 -5.46
C ILE A 31 17.16 -23.96 -6.69
N THR A 32 16.68 -23.56 -7.86
CA THR A 32 17.13 -24.12 -9.15
C THR A 32 18.07 -23.14 -9.86
N ILE A 33 19.13 -23.68 -10.46
CA ILE A 33 20.11 -22.91 -11.22
C ILE A 33 20.24 -23.52 -12.60
N GLU A 34 19.91 -22.75 -13.62
CA GLU A 34 19.89 -23.19 -15.02
C GLU A 34 20.84 -22.37 -15.88
N ILE A 35 21.43 -23.03 -16.88
CA ILE A 35 22.18 -22.41 -17.97
C ILE A 35 21.58 -22.88 -19.28
N GLU A 36 21.10 -21.94 -20.10
CA GLU A 36 20.44 -22.25 -21.38
C GLU A 36 19.32 -23.31 -21.28
N GLY A 37 18.57 -23.32 -20.17
CA GLY A 37 17.50 -24.27 -19.90
C GLY A 37 17.96 -25.67 -19.45
N THR A 38 19.26 -25.85 -19.20
CA THR A 38 19.81 -27.05 -18.56
C THR A 38 20.12 -26.75 -17.10
N GLU A 39 19.52 -27.52 -16.19
CA GLU A 39 19.75 -27.40 -14.76
C GLU A 39 21.14 -27.90 -14.37
N LEU A 40 21.83 -27.15 -13.50
CA LEU A 40 23.12 -27.54 -12.94
C LEU A 40 22.94 -28.58 -11.85
N LYS A 41 23.91 -29.48 -11.72
CA LYS A 41 23.93 -30.45 -10.62
C LYS A 41 24.31 -29.76 -9.31
N GLU A 42 23.78 -30.25 -8.19
CA GLU A 42 24.12 -29.77 -6.84
C GLU A 42 25.63 -29.72 -6.57
N GLU A 43 26.41 -30.65 -7.15
CA GLU A 43 27.87 -30.67 -7.02
C GLU A 43 28.57 -29.46 -7.68
N GLN A 44 27.91 -28.77 -8.61
CA GLN A 44 28.48 -27.65 -9.38
C GLN A 44 28.28 -26.29 -8.71
N TYR A 45 27.52 -26.24 -7.64
CA TYR A 45 27.30 -25.03 -6.87
C TYR A 45 27.34 -25.28 -5.37
N ARG A 46 27.41 -24.20 -4.59
CA ARG A 46 27.27 -24.21 -3.13
C ARG A 46 26.42 -23.02 -2.74
N ILE A 47 25.45 -23.24 -1.87
CA ILE A 47 24.55 -22.20 -1.38
C ILE A 47 24.71 -22.16 0.13
N ASP A 48 25.04 -20.98 0.65
CA ASP A 48 25.10 -20.69 2.06
C ASP A 48 24.08 -19.60 2.37
N VAL A 49 23.24 -19.83 3.38
CA VAL A 49 22.31 -18.81 3.89
C VAL A 49 22.94 -18.15 5.11
N VAL A 50 23.07 -16.83 5.07
CA VAL A 50 23.61 -16.02 6.19
C VAL A 50 22.47 -15.22 6.80
N ASN A 51 22.43 -15.14 8.13
CA ASN A 51 21.46 -14.31 8.84
C ASN A 51 21.82 -12.83 8.68
N GLY A 52 20.81 -12.00 8.41
CA GLY A 52 20.95 -10.58 8.15
C GLY A 52 21.18 -10.24 6.67
N THR A 53 20.62 -9.11 6.23
CA THR A 53 21.02 -8.45 4.98
C THR A 53 22.47 -7.95 5.07
N GLN A 54 23.15 -7.81 3.93
CA GLN A 54 24.59 -7.48 3.85
C GLN A 54 24.90 -6.32 2.89
N LEU A 55 23.97 -6.01 1.99
CA LEU A 55 24.04 -5.02 0.93
C LEU A 55 23.05 -3.88 1.17
N GLU A 56 21.81 -4.18 1.60
CA GLU A 56 20.80 -3.16 1.91
C GLU A 56 20.94 -2.66 3.35
N ASP A 57 21.10 -1.34 3.51
CA ASP A 57 21.26 -0.66 4.80
C ASP A 57 20.22 0.46 5.04
N LYS A 58 19.53 0.93 4.00
CA LYS A 58 18.60 2.07 4.09
C LYS A 58 17.15 1.60 4.28
N PHE A 59 16.70 0.67 3.44
CA PHE A 59 15.33 0.17 3.41
C PHE A 59 15.23 -1.21 4.05
N VAL A 60 15.61 -1.28 5.32
CA VAL A 60 15.58 -2.52 6.10
C VAL A 60 14.16 -2.79 6.62
N SER A 61 13.66 -3.99 6.34
CA SER A 61 12.34 -4.42 6.82
C SER A 61 12.28 -4.38 8.36
N PRO A 62 11.24 -3.78 8.97
CA PRO A 62 11.04 -3.85 10.41
C PRO A 62 10.55 -5.22 10.90
N ASP A 63 10.19 -6.13 9.98
CA ASP A 63 9.61 -7.44 10.30
C ASP A 63 10.67 -8.51 10.66
N GLY A 64 11.94 -8.22 10.38
CA GLY A 64 13.06 -9.10 10.71
C GLY A 64 14.38 -8.64 10.09
N ASP A 65 15.49 -9.28 10.49
CA ASP A 65 16.83 -8.93 10.02
C ASP A 65 17.09 -9.37 8.56
N GLY A 66 16.25 -10.26 8.03
CA GLY A 66 16.41 -10.85 6.70
C GLY A 66 17.57 -11.82 6.58
N HIS A 67 17.90 -12.17 5.34
CA HIS A 67 18.92 -13.16 5.04
C HIS A 67 19.71 -12.76 3.80
N SER A 68 20.96 -13.17 3.74
CA SER A 68 21.79 -13.02 2.56
C SER A 68 22.11 -14.40 1.98
N LEU A 69 21.66 -14.62 0.75
CA LEU A 69 21.88 -15.85 0.01
C LEU A 69 23.22 -15.76 -0.72
N ARG A 70 24.19 -16.57 -0.30
CA ARG A 70 25.52 -16.64 -0.90
C ARG A 70 25.64 -17.88 -1.76
N MET A 71 25.66 -17.70 -3.08
CA MET A 71 25.73 -18.79 -4.04
C MET A 71 27.07 -18.76 -4.76
N THR A 72 27.83 -19.86 -4.68
CA THR A 72 29.05 -20.05 -5.48
C THR A 72 28.78 -21.09 -6.55
N ILE A 73 28.89 -20.72 -7.82
CA ILE A 73 28.61 -21.57 -8.98
C ILE A 73 29.92 -21.76 -9.76
N GLY A 74 30.18 -22.99 -10.21
CA GLY A 74 31.46 -23.38 -10.83
C GLY A 74 32.46 -23.96 -9.82
N THR A 75 31.99 -24.72 -8.82
CA THR A 75 32.80 -25.26 -7.73
C THR A 75 33.60 -26.51 -8.13
N SER A 76 32.91 -27.58 -8.55
CA SER A 76 33.50 -28.88 -8.93
C SER A 76 34.04 -28.88 -10.36
N ALA A 77 33.37 -28.16 -11.26
CA ALA A 77 33.78 -27.98 -12.64
C ALA A 77 33.64 -26.50 -13.04
N PRO A 78 34.44 -26.00 -14.01
CA PRO A 78 34.29 -24.65 -14.54
C PRO A 78 32.86 -24.44 -15.06
N LEU A 79 32.29 -23.27 -14.75
CA LEU A 79 30.97 -22.88 -15.21
C LEU A 79 30.88 -22.82 -16.75
N GLY A 80 31.95 -22.38 -17.42
CA GLY A 80 32.03 -22.30 -18.88
C GLY A 80 31.01 -21.36 -19.51
N LEU A 81 30.54 -20.34 -18.78
CA LEU A 81 29.50 -19.42 -19.26
C LEU A 81 30.07 -18.51 -20.35
N GLN A 82 29.77 -18.85 -21.60
CA GLN A 82 30.26 -18.13 -22.78
C GLN A 82 29.63 -16.72 -22.90
N PRO A 83 30.29 -15.79 -23.60
CA PRO A 83 29.70 -14.50 -23.96
C PRO A 83 28.32 -14.64 -24.60
N GLY A 84 27.37 -13.80 -24.17
CA GLY A 84 25.97 -13.80 -24.61
C GLY A 84 25.11 -14.92 -24.03
N LYS A 85 25.63 -15.73 -23.10
CA LYS A 85 24.87 -16.75 -22.37
C LYS A 85 24.46 -16.25 -20.98
N ALA A 86 23.41 -16.85 -20.43
CA ALA A 86 22.85 -16.43 -19.16
C ALA A 86 22.66 -17.60 -18.18
N VAL A 87 22.85 -17.29 -16.90
CA VAL A 87 22.48 -18.12 -15.75
C VAL A 87 21.14 -17.61 -15.22
N VAL A 88 20.21 -18.53 -14.98
CA VAL A 88 18.92 -18.23 -14.35
C VAL A 88 18.87 -18.94 -13.01
N ILE A 89 18.70 -18.16 -11.95
CA ILE A 89 18.51 -18.64 -10.59
C ILE A 89 17.05 -18.41 -10.23
N ARG A 90 16.36 -19.44 -9.72
CA ARG A 90 14.96 -19.35 -9.31
C ARG A 90 14.79 -19.96 -7.93
N TYR A 91 14.02 -19.29 -7.09
CA TYR A 91 13.60 -19.81 -5.80
C TYR A 91 12.30 -19.11 -5.36
N PRO A 92 11.42 -19.81 -4.62
CA PRO A 92 10.21 -19.22 -4.09
C PRO A 92 10.53 -18.30 -2.91
N LEU A 93 9.73 -17.24 -2.78
CA LEU A 93 9.73 -16.35 -1.62
C LEU A 93 8.31 -16.30 -1.06
N ASN A 94 8.18 -16.56 0.24
CA ASN A 94 6.92 -16.46 0.97
C ASN A 94 7.05 -15.36 2.02
N ALA A 95 6.02 -14.54 2.17
CA ALA A 95 5.95 -13.48 3.16
C ALA A 95 4.65 -13.61 3.96
N PRO A 96 4.68 -13.43 5.29
CA PRO A 96 3.48 -13.21 6.10
C PRO A 96 2.95 -11.79 5.88
N ASP A 97 1.88 -11.43 6.60
CA ASP A 97 1.34 -10.08 6.56
C ASP A 97 2.39 -9.05 7.04
N PRO A 98 2.67 -8.00 6.24
CA PRO A 98 3.65 -6.97 6.58
C PRO A 98 3.21 -6.14 7.79
N SER A 99 4.13 -5.74 8.65
CA SER A 99 3.80 -4.76 9.69
C SER A 99 3.48 -3.38 9.10
N PRO A 100 2.63 -2.56 9.77
CA PRO A 100 2.24 -1.22 9.30
C PRO A 100 3.40 -0.23 9.10
N ARG A 101 4.60 -0.56 9.58
CA ARG A 101 5.80 0.28 9.47
C ARG A 101 6.65 -0.07 8.25
N ASN A 102 6.37 -1.20 7.62
CA ASN A 102 7.06 -1.62 6.41
C ASN A 102 6.37 -0.96 5.22
N GLU A 103 7.04 -0.03 4.57
CA GLU A 103 6.50 0.72 3.42
C GLU A 103 7.17 0.30 2.11
N LEU A 104 8.40 -0.23 2.19
CA LEU A 104 9.23 -0.51 1.03
C LEU A 104 10.18 -1.68 1.27
N LEU A 105 10.20 -2.60 0.32
CA LEU A 105 11.13 -3.71 0.26
C LEU A 105 12.10 -3.50 -0.89
N VAL A 106 13.41 -3.58 -0.62
CA VAL A 106 14.46 -3.48 -1.63
C VAL A 106 15.34 -4.72 -1.54
N ALA A 107 15.63 -5.34 -2.69
CA ALA A 107 16.42 -6.57 -2.76
C ALA A 107 17.63 -6.37 -3.69
N PRO A 108 18.75 -5.80 -3.18
CA PRO A 108 19.96 -5.63 -3.96
C PRO A 108 20.73 -6.94 -4.14
N ILE A 109 21.46 -7.02 -5.26
CA ILE A 109 22.28 -8.18 -5.60
C ILE A 109 23.68 -7.72 -6.01
N LYS A 110 24.68 -8.45 -5.51
CA LYS A 110 26.10 -8.30 -5.84
C LYS A 110 26.61 -9.60 -6.45
N VAL A 111 27.40 -9.47 -7.51
CA VAL A 111 27.97 -10.59 -8.24
C VAL A 111 29.47 -10.39 -8.42
N ASP A 112 30.24 -11.34 -7.93
CA ASP A 112 31.68 -11.46 -8.16
C ASP A 112 31.93 -12.60 -9.15
N PHE A 113 32.70 -12.37 -10.20
CA PHE A 113 32.95 -13.36 -11.25
C PHE A 113 34.40 -13.38 -11.73
N SER A 114 34.82 -14.53 -12.26
CA SER A 114 36.16 -14.74 -12.79
C SER A 114 36.19 -15.75 -13.94
N SER A 115 37.12 -15.57 -14.88
CA SER A 115 37.42 -16.54 -15.94
C SER A 115 38.27 -17.72 -15.45
N GLU A 116 38.91 -17.60 -14.29
CA GLU A 116 39.76 -18.66 -13.71
C GLU A 116 39.43 -18.89 -12.24
N ARG A 117 39.59 -20.13 -11.76
CA ARG A 117 39.29 -20.49 -10.36
C ARG A 117 40.12 -19.71 -9.35
N PHE A 118 41.37 -19.38 -9.70
CA PHE A 118 42.32 -18.62 -8.87
C PHE A 118 42.81 -17.36 -9.59
N GLY A 119 41.95 -16.77 -10.44
CA GLY A 119 42.26 -15.58 -11.21
C GLY A 119 41.79 -14.27 -10.55
N PRO A 120 42.01 -13.13 -11.24
CA PRO A 120 41.45 -11.85 -10.83
C PRO A 120 39.92 -11.89 -10.85
N VAL A 121 39.31 -11.27 -9.83
CA VAL A 121 37.86 -11.23 -9.66
C VAL A 121 37.34 -9.86 -10.07
N ALA A 122 36.30 -9.83 -10.89
CA ALA A 122 35.54 -8.63 -11.19
C ALA A 122 34.25 -8.63 -10.37
N THR A 123 33.84 -7.45 -9.90
CA THR A 123 32.63 -7.25 -9.09
C THR A 123 31.63 -6.39 -9.86
N ARG A 124 30.36 -6.75 -9.80
CA ARG A 124 29.23 -5.95 -10.27
C ARG A 124 28.14 -5.92 -9.21
N VAL A 125 27.60 -4.73 -8.99
CA VAL A 125 26.42 -4.49 -8.17
C VAL A 125 25.33 -3.97 -9.10
N VAL A 126 24.09 -4.38 -8.87
CA VAL A 126 22.96 -3.90 -9.67
C VAL A 126 22.74 -2.40 -9.41
N GLU A 127 22.77 -1.60 -10.47
CA GLU A 127 22.63 -0.13 -10.36
C GLU A 127 21.24 0.31 -9.90
N LYS A 128 20.22 -0.47 -10.25
CA LYS A 128 18.82 -0.23 -9.89
C LYS A 128 18.28 -1.52 -9.28
N PRO A 129 18.32 -1.70 -7.95
CA PRO A 129 17.79 -2.91 -7.34
C PRO A 129 16.26 -2.97 -7.53
N PRO A 130 15.68 -4.17 -7.65
CA PRO A 130 14.24 -4.33 -7.62
C PRO A 130 13.69 -3.89 -6.27
N MET A 131 12.52 -3.26 -6.30
CA MET A 131 11.79 -2.79 -5.13
C MET A 131 10.30 -3.14 -5.22
N ILE A 132 9.67 -3.36 -4.08
CA ILE A 132 8.23 -3.62 -3.95
C ILE A 132 7.69 -2.69 -2.86
N SER A 133 6.66 -1.89 -3.19
CA SER A 133 5.95 -1.08 -2.19
C SER A 133 5.05 -1.95 -1.33
N VAL A 134 4.94 -1.63 -0.06
CA VAL A 134 4.01 -2.29 0.86
C VAL A 134 2.84 -1.36 1.11
N VAL A 135 1.63 -1.82 0.82
CA VAL A 135 0.40 -1.02 0.98
C VAL A 135 -0.52 -1.74 1.96
N HIS A 136 -0.81 -1.09 3.09
CA HIS A 136 -1.78 -1.58 4.06
C HIS A 136 -3.18 -1.10 3.69
N LYS A 137 -3.98 -2.00 3.14
CA LYS A 137 -5.38 -1.71 2.84
C LYS A 137 -6.25 -2.06 4.04
N ARG A 138 -7.16 -1.16 4.40
CA ARG A 138 -8.16 -1.41 5.43
C ARG A 138 -9.53 -1.55 4.78
N ARG A 139 -10.18 -2.66 5.11
CA ARG A 139 -11.62 -2.82 4.88
C ARG A 139 -12.36 -2.19 6.05
N ASN A 140 -13.12 -1.15 5.76
CA ASN A 140 -13.88 -0.41 6.77
C ASN A 140 -15.26 -0.06 6.24
N ILE A 141 -16.26 -0.81 6.70
CA ILE A 141 -17.63 -0.73 6.19
C ILE A 141 -18.56 -0.50 7.38
N SER A 142 -19.47 0.46 7.22
CA SER A 142 -20.51 0.76 8.21
C SER A 142 -21.88 0.52 7.60
N THR A 143 -22.72 -0.20 8.33
CA THR A 143 -24.13 -0.40 7.99
C THR A 143 -25.00 0.11 9.12
N GLY A 144 -26.10 0.78 8.79
CA GLY A 144 -27.04 1.33 9.75
C GLY A 144 -28.49 1.18 9.30
N LYS A 145 -29.39 1.21 10.28
CA LYS A 145 -30.84 1.26 10.06
C LYS A 145 -31.45 2.27 11.01
N GLU A 146 -32.17 3.23 10.46
CA GLU A 146 -32.96 4.20 11.21
C GLU A 146 -34.43 4.10 10.81
N VAL A 147 -35.31 4.24 11.80
CA VAL A 147 -36.77 4.15 11.59
C VAL A 147 -37.39 5.44 12.10
N PHE A 148 -38.07 6.15 11.20
CA PHE A 148 -38.75 7.40 11.48
C PHE A 148 -40.28 7.19 11.48
N PRO A 149 -41.02 7.87 12.38
CA PRO A 149 -42.47 7.90 12.30
C PRO A 149 -42.89 8.71 11.05
N GLY A 150 -43.75 8.12 10.22
CA GLY A 150 -44.27 8.76 9.01
C GLY A 150 -45.41 9.75 9.30
N GLY A 151 -45.91 10.39 8.25
CA GLY A 151 -46.95 11.41 8.35
C GLY A 151 -48.36 10.87 8.66
N LYS A 152 -48.66 9.61 8.33
CA LYS A 152 -49.95 8.97 8.59
C LYS A 152 -49.86 7.99 9.78
N PRO A 153 -50.98 7.75 10.51
CA PRO A 153 -51.02 6.71 11.53
C PRO A 153 -50.62 5.34 10.95
N GLY A 154 -49.67 4.67 11.60
CA GLY A 154 -49.15 3.37 11.17
C GLY A 154 -48.17 3.42 9.98
N GLN A 155 -47.80 4.60 9.50
CA GLN A 155 -46.77 4.77 8.46
C GLN A 155 -45.41 4.97 9.13
N TYR A 156 -44.38 4.30 8.62
CA TYR A 156 -43.00 4.46 9.05
C TYR A 156 -42.09 4.60 7.84
N GLU A 157 -41.08 5.44 7.95
CA GLU A 157 -40.03 5.61 6.96
C GLU A 157 -38.76 4.96 7.48
N ILE A 158 -38.20 4.03 6.72
CA ILE A 158 -37.01 3.29 7.09
C ILE A 158 -35.87 3.75 6.19
N MET A 159 -34.75 4.07 6.81
CA MET A 159 -33.52 4.45 6.13
C MET A 159 -32.44 3.41 6.44
N LEU A 160 -32.02 2.68 5.42
CA LEU A 160 -30.84 1.82 5.48
C LEU A 160 -29.65 2.60 4.97
N MET A 161 -28.55 2.52 5.70
CA MET A 161 -27.31 3.20 5.37
C MET A 161 -26.21 2.17 5.16
N PHE A 162 -25.43 2.36 4.12
CA PHE A 162 -24.19 1.64 3.86
C PHE A 162 -23.11 2.64 3.51
N HIS A 163 -21.97 2.59 4.18
CA HIS A 163 -20.85 3.47 3.92
C HIS A 163 -19.58 2.66 3.72
N ASN A 164 -19.00 2.78 2.53
CA ASN A 164 -17.71 2.17 2.20
C ASN A 164 -16.58 3.14 2.53
N SER A 165 -16.10 3.13 3.77
CA SER A 165 -14.90 3.89 4.18
C SER A 165 -13.58 3.11 3.97
N SER A 166 -13.59 2.09 3.11
CA SER A 166 -12.41 1.29 2.79
C SER A 166 -11.49 2.03 1.81
N ASP A 167 -10.32 1.47 1.51
CA ASP A 167 -9.37 2.03 0.55
C ASP A 167 -9.66 1.65 -0.92
N SER A 168 -10.69 0.83 -1.15
CA SER A 168 -11.03 0.24 -2.45
C SER A 168 -12.54 0.32 -2.73
N ALA A 169 -12.91 0.25 -4.01
CA ALA A 169 -14.29 0.07 -4.43
C ALA A 169 -14.73 -1.40 -4.20
N LEU A 170 -16.05 -1.64 -4.12
CA LEU A 170 -16.62 -2.98 -3.95
C LEU A 170 -17.68 -3.21 -5.04
N ASP A 171 -17.75 -4.43 -5.55
CA ASP A 171 -18.81 -4.85 -6.46
C ASP A 171 -19.97 -5.55 -5.75
N ASP A 172 -21.09 -5.73 -6.46
CA ASP A 172 -22.24 -6.54 -6.06
C ASP A 172 -22.87 -6.21 -4.69
N LEU A 173 -22.89 -4.93 -4.28
CA LEU A 173 -23.59 -4.49 -3.09
C LEU A 173 -25.09 -4.77 -3.20
N ALA A 174 -25.61 -5.48 -2.21
CA ALA A 174 -27.03 -5.66 -1.97
C ALA A 174 -27.37 -5.39 -0.49
N LEU A 175 -28.36 -4.54 -0.27
CA LEU A 175 -28.91 -4.32 1.08
C LEU A 175 -30.14 -5.18 1.28
N HIS A 176 -30.29 -5.71 2.48
CA HIS A 176 -31.38 -6.59 2.85
C HIS A 176 -32.06 -6.11 4.13
N ASP A 177 -33.37 -6.26 4.16
CA ASP A 177 -34.20 -6.00 5.33
C ASP A 177 -35.30 -7.05 5.45
N ILE A 178 -35.77 -7.31 6.67
CA ILE A 178 -36.95 -8.13 6.94
C ILE A 178 -38.04 -7.23 7.47
N VAL A 179 -39.05 -7.00 6.64
CA VAL A 179 -40.24 -6.25 7.02
C VAL A 179 -41.24 -7.22 7.66
N PRO A 180 -41.67 -7.01 8.92
CA PRO A 180 -42.63 -7.90 9.58
C PRO A 180 -43.91 -8.02 8.74
N GLY A 181 -44.51 -9.20 8.69
CA GLY A 181 -45.64 -9.51 7.78
C GLY A 181 -46.92 -8.70 8.00
N THR A 182 -46.98 -7.88 9.05
CA THR A 182 -48.05 -6.92 9.35
C THR A 182 -47.93 -5.61 8.58
N PHE A 183 -46.81 -5.38 7.89
CA PHE A 183 -46.52 -4.16 7.16
C PHE A 183 -46.46 -4.40 5.66
N THR A 184 -46.88 -3.39 4.90
CA THR A 184 -46.79 -3.37 3.42
C THR A 184 -45.80 -2.30 2.99
N ILE A 185 -44.97 -2.61 2.01
CA ILE A 185 -43.96 -1.68 1.47
C ILE A 185 -44.59 -0.89 0.33
N GLU A 186 -44.60 0.44 0.43
CA GLU A 186 -45.16 1.34 -0.57
C GLU A 186 -44.13 1.71 -1.64
N GLU A 187 -43.20 2.60 -1.30
CA GLU A 187 -42.21 3.19 -2.19
C GLU A 187 -40.80 2.96 -1.62
N SER A 188 -39.81 2.79 -2.49
CA SER A 188 -38.40 2.71 -2.13
C SER A 188 -37.55 3.52 -3.10
N THR A 189 -36.62 4.30 -2.57
CA THR A 189 -35.65 5.11 -3.31
C THR A 189 -34.24 4.78 -2.84
N VAL A 190 -33.28 4.78 -3.75
CA VAL A 190 -31.87 4.53 -3.46
C VAL A 190 -31.07 5.76 -3.84
N ARG A 191 -30.27 6.26 -2.89
CA ARG A 191 -29.46 7.47 -3.04
C ARG A 191 -28.01 7.16 -2.76
N SER A 192 -27.14 7.78 -3.53
CA SER A 192 -25.70 7.83 -3.38
C SER A 192 -25.29 9.28 -3.11
N ASP A 193 -24.33 9.48 -2.22
CA ASP A 193 -23.71 10.77 -1.97
C ASP A 193 -22.82 11.26 -3.14
N LYS A 194 -22.42 10.37 -4.05
CA LYS A 194 -21.59 10.69 -5.22
C LYS A 194 -22.37 10.74 -6.53
N GLU A 195 -23.29 9.80 -6.73
CA GLU A 195 -24.01 9.64 -8.00
C GLU A 195 -25.47 10.11 -7.93
N GLY A 196 -25.96 10.51 -6.76
CA GLY A 196 -27.35 10.93 -6.58
C GLY A 196 -28.32 9.76 -6.56
N GLU A 197 -29.47 9.88 -7.24
CA GLU A 197 -30.47 8.82 -7.26
C GLU A 197 -30.05 7.66 -8.19
N ARG A 198 -30.06 6.43 -7.66
CA ARG A 198 -29.65 5.22 -8.38
C ARG A 198 -30.83 4.29 -8.60
N GLU A 199 -30.87 3.67 -9.77
CA GLU A 199 -31.77 2.55 -10.03
C GLU A 199 -31.19 1.29 -9.38
N ALA A 200 -31.95 0.70 -8.46
CA ALA A 200 -31.61 -0.59 -7.84
C ALA A 200 -32.71 -1.61 -8.13
N SER A 201 -32.32 -2.86 -8.38
CA SER A 201 -33.28 -3.94 -8.58
C SER A 201 -33.77 -4.43 -7.21
N THR A 202 -35.07 -4.28 -6.95
CA THR A 202 -35.70 -4.75 -5.71
C THR A 202 -36.36 -6.12 -5.88
N THR A 203 -35.99 -7.08 -5.02
CA THR A 203 -36.67 -8.37 -4.91
C THR A 203 -37.35 -8.51 -3.54
N LYS A 204 -38.48 -9.21 -3.52
CA LYS A 204 -39.28 -9.46 -2.30
C LYS A 204 -39.52 -10.96 -2.18
N GLU A 205 -39.10 -11.55 -1.07
CA GLU A 205 -39.24 -12.99 -0.79
C GLU A 205 -39.94 -13.21 0.56
N SER A 206 -40.76 -14.25 0.64
CA SER A 206 -41.39 -14.63 1.91
C SER A 206 -40.38 -15.33 2.82
N ALA A 207 -40.13 -14.76 3.99
CA ALA A 207 -39.28 -15.32 5.05
C ALA A 207 -40.13 -15.76 6.26
N ARG A 208 -39.53 -16.46 7.22
CA ARG A 208 -40.25 -16.95 8.43
C ARG A 208 -40.73 -15.81 9.33
N ASP A 209 -39.94 -14.73 9.38
CA ASP A 209 -40.15 -13.59 10.28
C ASP A 209 -40.74 -12.37 9.57
N GLY A 210 -41.10 -12.48 8.28
CA GLY A 210 -41.65 -11.38 7.49
C GLY A 210 -41.42 -11.51 5.98
N THR A 211 -41.46 -10.38 5.28
CA THR A 211 -41.05 -10.27 3.88
C THR A 211 -39.61 -9.78 3.83
N GLN A 212 -38.71 -10.61 3.32
CA GLN A 212 -37.32 -10.20 3.06
C GLN A 212 -37.28 -9.38 1.78
N VAL A 213 -36.75 -8.16 1.88
CA VAL A 213 -36.57 -7.26 0.75
C VAL A 213 -35.08 -7.15 0.49
N THR A 214 -34.69 -7.21 -0.78
CA THR A 214 -33.31 -7.03 -1.21
C THR A 214 -33.25 -5.93 -2.25
N TRP A 215 -32.36 -4.96 -2.05
CA TRP A 215 -32.01 -3.94 -3.03
C TRP A 215 -30.63 -4.24 -3.59
N ALA A 216 -30.57 -4.75 -4.82
CA ALA A 216 -29.32 -4.93 -5.54
C ALA A 216 -28.89 -3.58 -6.14
N ILE A 217 -27.89 -2.97 -5.51
CA ILE A 217 -27.35 -1.65 -5.87
C ILE A 217 -26.20 -1.81 -6.87
N GLY A 218 -25.40 -2.87 -6.72
CA GLY A 218 -24.26 -3.16 -7.59
C GLY A 218 -22.98 -2.51 -7.07
N ARG A 219 -22.25 -1.80 -7.93
CA ARG A 219 -20.92 -1.28 -7.61
C ARG A 219 -20.97 -0.07 -6.67
N ILE A 220 -20.12 -0.06 -5.65
CA ILE A 220 -19.94 1.07 -4.73
C ILE A 220 -18.48 1.53 -4.71
N LEU A 221 -18.26 2.82 -4.87
CA LEU A 221 -16.96 3.45 -4.93
C LEU A 221 -16.32 3.56 -3.55
N GLN A 222 -15.02 3.81 -3.54
CA GLN A 222 -14.28 4.17 -2.34
C GLN A 222 -14.87 5.44 -1.70
N GLY A 223 -15.16 5.42 -0.40
CA GLY A 223 -15.71 6.55 0.34
C GLY A 223 -17.14 6.94 -0.05
N GLU A 224 -17.88 6.06 -0.73
CA GLU A 224 -19.28 6.31 -1.11
C GLU A 224 -20.24 5.83 0.00
N ARG A 225 -21.31 6.59 0.20
CA ARG A 225 -22.43 6.27 1.09
C ARG A 225 -23.70 6.06 0.28
N ILE A 226 -24.31 4.90 0.47
CA ILE A 226 -25.61 4.55 -0.09
C ILE A 226 -26.67 4.59 1.01
N GLU A 227 -27.79 5.22 0.68
CA GLU A 227 -28.98 5.30 1.50
C GLU A 227 -30.17 4.71 0.76
N VAL A 228 -30.83 3.73 1.35
CA VAL A 228 -32.09 3.18 0.84
C VAL A 228 -33.20 3.66 1.76
N LEU A 229 -34.04 4.55 1.24
CA LEU A 229 -35.21 5.06 1.95
C LEU A 229 -36.45 4.37 1.41
N TYR A 230 -37.22 3.74 2.28
CA TYR A 230 -38.48 3.13 1.89
C TYR A 230 -39.55 3.27 2.96
N THR A 231 -40.81 3.29 2.53
CA THR A 231 -41.95 3.51 3.41
C THR A 231 -42.71 2.22 3.64
N ILE A 232 -43.04 1.94 4.89
CA ILE A 232 -43.90 0.84 5.29
C ILE A 232 -45.20 1.37 5.91
N GLN A 233 -46.30 0.70 5.59
CA GLN A 233 -47.62 0.99 6.13
C GLN A 233 -48.15 -0.23 6.90
N GLY A 234 -48.43 -0.04 8.18
CA GLY A 234 -49.08 -1.00 9.07
C GLY A 234 -50.56 -0.67 9.30
N ASP A 235 -51.27 -1.59 9.95
CA ASP A 235 -52.66 -1.46 10.35
C ASP A 235 -52.82 -0.56 11.59
N PRO A 236 -53.43 0.63 11.48
CA PRO A 236 -53.52 1.60 12.57
C PRO A 236 -54.29 1.10 13.82
N GLU A 237 -55.01 -0.01 13.75
CA GLU A 237 -55.70 -0.60 14.90
C GLU A 237 -54.83 -1.57 15.74
N ALA A 238 -53.63 -1.93 15.27
CA ALA A 238 -52.72 -2.81 15.99
C ALA A 238 -51.70 -2.05 16.85
N GLU A 239 -51.43 -2.54 18.06
CA GLU A 239 -50.34 -2.04 18.90
C GLU A 239 -48.98 -2.48 18.30
N TYR A 240 -48.32 -1.58 17.57
CA TYR A 240 -47.00 -1.84 17.01
C TYR A 240 -45.88 -1.34 17.92
N LYS A 241 -44.81 -2.14 18.03
CA LYS A 241 -43.56 -1.70 18.62
C LYS A 241 -42.58 -1.34 17.52
N VAL A 242 -42.10 -0.11 17.53
CA VAL A 242 -41.09 0.40 16.58
C VAL A 242 -39.79 -0.41 16.65
N SER A 243 -39.50 -1.04 17.80
CA SER A 243 -38.36 -1.96 17.98
C SER A 243 -38.37 -3.11 16.98
N ASP A 244 -39.54 -3.65 16.66
CA ASP A 244 -39.66 -4.86 15.83
C ASP A 244 -39.26 -4.58 14.37
N ALA A 245 -39.40 -3.32 13.94
CA ALA A 245 -38.94 -2.86 12.64
C ALA A 245 -37.45 -2.47 12.64
N GLN A 246 -36.77 -2.41 13.79
CA GLN A 246 -35.37 -1.98 13.90
C GLN A 246 -34.38 -3.16 13.93
N ASP A 247 -34.85 -4.36 14.31
CA ASP A 247 -34.00 -5.50 14.64
C ASP A 247 -33.36 -6.22 13.44
N PHE A 248 -33.93 -6.12 12.23
CA PHE A 248 -33.47 -6.90 11.07
C PHE A 248 -32.91 -6.01 9.96
N HIS A 249 -31.61 -6.10 9.69
CA HIS A 249 -30.99 -5.61 8.45
C HIS A 249 -29.68 -6.34 8.18
N GLY A 250 -29.23 -6.33 6.93
CA GLY A 250 -27.93 -6.85 6.53
C GLY A 250 -27.48 -6.26 5.21
N ALA A 251 -26.19 -6.38 4.93
CA ALA A 251 -25.61 -6.04 3.64
C ALA A 251 -24.78 -7.22 3.14
N THR A 252 -24.90 -7.54 1.87
CA THR A 252 -23.99 -8.43 1.15
C THR A 252 -23.29 -7.64 0.06
N PHE A 253 -22.06 -8.02 -0.24
CA PHE A 253 -21.24 -7.37 -1.26
C PHE A 253 -20.16 -8.34 -1.71
N GLY A 254 -19.67 -8.12 -2.92
CA GLY A 254 -18.66 -8.92 -3.59
C GLY A 254 -17.24 -8.49 -3.27
N ASP A 255 -16.37 -8.69 -4.25
CA ASP A 255 -14.94 -8.48 -4.14
C ASP A 255 -14.55 -6.99 -4.22
N GLU A 256 -13.35 -6.68 -3.72
CA GLU A 256 -12.72 -5.36 -3.88
C GLU A 256 -12.23 -5.20 -5.33
N VAL A 257 -12.56 -4.06 -5.93
CA VAL A 257 -12.29 -3.75 -7.34
C VAL A 257 -11.56 -2.42 -7.51
N ASP A 258 -11.09 -2.18 -8.73
CA ASP A 258 -10.27 -1.03 -9.14
C ASP A 258 -8.91 -0.92 -8.47
N GLU A 259 -8.42 -2.03 -7.91
CA GLU A 259 -7.12 -2.06 -7.29
C GLU A 259 -6.01 -2.07 -8.35
N GLU A 260 -5.11 -1.08 -8.30
CA GLU A 260 -3.89 -1.14 -9.08
C GLU A 260 -3.00 -2.29 -8.57
N PRO A 261 -2.52 -3.19 -9.46
CA PRO A 261 -1.69 -4.29 -9.04
C PRO A 261 -0.34 -3.78 -8.53
N ASN A 262 0.05 -4.22 -7.34
CA ASN A 262 1.35 -3.92 -6.76
C ASN A 262 2.46 -4.70 -7.50
N VAL A 263 2.90 -4.15 -8.64
CA VAL A 263 3.95 -4.74 -9.47
C VAL A 263 5.34 -4.28 -9.00
N PRO A 264 6.36 -5.16 -9.06
CA PRO A 264 7.72 -4.77 -8.73
C PRO A 264 8.22 -3.61 -9.59
N GLN A 265 8.88 -2.66 -8.95
CA GLN A 265 9.51 -1.51 -9.59
C GLN A 265 11.03 -1.61 -9.47
N TRP A 266 11.74 -0.71 -10.14
CA TRP A 266 13.20 -0.63 -10.07
C TRP A 266 13.57 0.67 -9.39
N MET A 267 14.43 0.61 -8.37
CA MET A 267 14.85 1.82 -7.66
C MET A 267 15.65 2.71 -8.62
N ASP A 268 15.17 3.93 -8.84
CA ASP A 268 15.92 4.90 -9.61
C ASP A 268 17.17 5.33 -8.84
N LYS A 269 18.23 5.70 -9.57
CA LYS A 269 19.44 6.24 -8.95
C LYS A 269 19.02 7.45 -8.12
N VAL A 270 19.16 7.34 -6.80
CA VAL A 270 19.25 8.51 -5.94
C VAL A 270 20.44 9.28 -6.48
N VAL A 271 20.19 10.36 -7.21
CA VAL A 271 21.22 11.35 -7.47
C VAL A 271 21.53 11.89 -6.09
N GLU A 272 22.60 11.40 -5.47
CA GLU A 272 23.19 12.08 -4.33
C GLU A 272 23.53 13.48 -4.83
N SER A 273 22.64 14.44 -4.59
CA SER A 273 23.00 15.84 -4.56
C SER A 273 23.92 16.02 -3.36
N GLY A 274 25.16 15.56 -3.51
CA GLY A 274 26.22 15.91 -2.59
C GLY A 274 26.30 17.43 -2.53
N PRO A 275 26.52 18.03 -1.34
CA PRO A 275 26.71 19.45 -1.25
C PRO A 275 27.93 19.83 -2.09
N ILE A 276 27.72 20.74 -3.04
CA ILE A 276 28.77 21.39 -3.81
C ILE A 276 29.77 21.97 -2.79
N PRO A 277 31.06 21.62 -2.83
CA PRO A 277 32.02 22.26 -1.95
C PRO A 277 32.14 23.72 -2.40
N THR A 278 31.66 24.63 -1.57
CA THR A 278 31.89 26.07 -1.74
C THR A 278 33.39 26.30 -1.76
N GLN A 279 33.92 26.63 -2.94
CA GLN A 279 35.29 27.09 -3.07
C GLN A 279 35.39 28.46 -2.37
N GLU A 280 35.98 28.48 -1.18
CA GLU A 280 36.47 29.73 -0.60
C GLU A 280 37.66 30.22 -1.41
N ILE A 281 37.45 31.33 -2.11
CA ILE A 281 38.48 32.13 -2.74
C ILE A 281 39.27 32.81 -1.61
N THR A 282 40.52 32.39 -1.41
CA THR A 282 41.51 33.22 -0.71
C THR A 282 42.69 33.47 -1.63
N ASP A 283 42.72 34.67 -2.20
CA ASP A 283 43.90 35.25 -2.83
C ASP A 283 44.90 35.65 -1.74
N THR A 284 46.13 35.14 -1.78
CA THR A 284 47.37 35.94 -1.90
C THR A 284 48.65 35.07 -1.93
N THR A 285 49.28 35.06 -3.10
CA THR A 285 50.73 35.18 -3.41
C THR A 285 51.83 34.54 -2.55
N ASN A 286 52.61 33.68 -3.24
CA ASN A 286 54.08 33.46 -3.22
C ASN A 286 54.79 33.09 -1.91
N VAL A 287 55.49 31.94 -1.91
CA VAL A 287 56.97 31.79 -2.07
C VAL A 287 57.31 30.30 -2.23
N GLU A 288 58.22 29.98 -3.15
CA GLU A 288 58.80 28.65 -3.41
C GLU A 288 59.63 28.10 -2.21
N THR A 289 59.80 26.77 -2.18
CA THR A 289 61.05 26.03 -1.88
C THR A 289 60.83 24.77 -1.02
N GLU A 290 61.05 23.63 -1.68
CA GLU A 290 61.71 22.37 -1.29
C GLU A 290 61.51 21.69 0.09
N GLN A 291 61.20 20.39 -0.03
CA GLN A 291 61.88 19.23 0.60
C GLN A 291 61.57 18.77 2.05
N PHE A 292 61.19 17.48 2.07
CA PHE A 292 61.63 16.37 2.96
C PHE A 292 61.00 16.11 4.35
N THR A 293 60.71 14.79 4.49
CA THR A 293 60.77 13.87 5.65
C THR A 293 59.63 13.74 6.68
N ASP A 294 59.15 12.49 6.76
CA ASP A 294 58.92 11.61 7.93
C ASP A 294 57.87 11.98 9.02
N ASP A 295 56.74 11.25 8.95
CA ASP A 295 56.12 10.32 9.95
C ASP A 295 56.64 10.31 11.42
N PRO A 296 55.97 9.61 12.37
CA PRO A 296 54.59 9.65 12.90
C PRO A 296 54.56 9.90 14.43
N SER A 297 53.37 10.11 15.02
CA SER A 297 52.95 9.58 16.35
C SER A 297 51.59 10.17 16.73
N GLU A 298 50.53 9.37 16.85
CA GLU A 298 50.05 8.77 18.12
C GLU A 298 49.81 9.81 19.23
N SER A 299 48.53 10.03 19.54
CA SER A 299 47.87 9.63 20.81
C SER A 299 47.67 10.90 21.64
N GLU A 300 46.65 11.12 22.45
CA GLU A 300 45.53 10.36 22.98
C GLU A 300 44.59 11.43 23.59
N ASN A 301 43.31 11.10 23.68
CA ASN A 301 42.35 11.49 24.73
C ASN A 301 42.43 12.90 25.36
N ASP A 302 41.34 13.64 25.27
CA ASP A 302 40.76 14.21 26.49
C ASP A 302 39.23 14.35 26.37
N GLU A 303 38.54 13.75 27.34
CA GLU A 303 37.10 13.89 27.56
C GLU A 303 36.84 15.24 28.25
N GLY A 304 35.82 15.97 27.80
CA GLY A 304 35.51 17.29 28.37
C GLY A 304 34.05 17.65 28.21
N THR A 305 33.24 17.08 29.10
CA THR A 305 31.84 17.34 29.41
C THR A 305 31.49 18.84 29.44
N SER A 306 30.34 19.23 28.88
CA SER A 306 29.35 20.08 29.58
C SER A 306 28.10 20.30 28.74
N GLU A 307 26.99 20.01 29.39
CA GLU A 307 25.62 20.41 29.09
C GLU A 307 25.53 21.95 29.07
N GLU A 308 24.63 22.51 28.25
CA GLU A 308 23.52 23.34 28.78
C GLU A 308 22.57 23.78 27.66
N GLU A 309 21.30 23.72 28.02
CA GLU A 309 20.12 24.20 27.30
C GLU A 309 20.17 25.72 27.12
N GLU A 310 19.54 26.26 26.06
CA GLU A 310 18.63 27.40 26.24
C GLU A 310 17.70 27.61 25.03
N LYS A 311 16.45 27.95 25.39
CA LYS A 311 15.29 28.29 24.55
C LYS A 311 15.37 29.72 24.00
N ALA A 312 14.70 29.96 22.86
CA ALA A 312 13.78 31.08 22.57
C ALA A 312 13.36 31.01 21.08
N THR A 313 12.07 30.81 20.70
CA THR A 313 11.05 31.85 20.35
C THR A 313 11.62 32.96 19.46
N THR A 314 11.09 33.35 18.30
CA THR A 314 9.72 33.55 17.75
C THR A 314 9.97 33.81 16.24
N ASP A 315 9.11 33.60 15.25
CA ASP A 315 7.94 34.40 14.89
C ASP A 315 7.38 33.92 13.53
N GLN A 316 6.11 34.20 13.33
CA GLN A 316 5.29 33.91 12.15
C GLN A 316 5.72 34.72 10.93
N GLU A 317 5.56 34.16 9.73
CA GLU A 317 5.04 34.92 8.61
C GLU A 317 4.29 34.02 7.61
N SER A 318 3.10 34.50 7.26
CA SER A 318 2.15 33.95 6.31
C SER A 318 2.51 34.34 4.89
N GLU A 319 2.41 33.44 3.92
CA GLU A 319 2.12 33.81 2.53
C GLU A 319 1.11 32.84 1.90
N ASN A 320 0.11 33.45 1.26
CA ASN A 320 -1.05 32.87 0.62
C ASN A 320 -0.97 33.18 -0.89
N ALA A 321 -1.19 32.19 -1.74
CA ALA A 321 -1.57 32.29 -3.16
C ALA A 321 -2.01 30.88 -3.60
N GLY A 322 -3.26 30.59 -3.94
CA GLY A 322 -4.07 31.14 -5.03
C GLY A 322 -4.16 30.07 -6.14
N GLU A 323 -5.13 29.16 -6.07
CA GLU A 323 -6.36 29.07 -6.89
C GLU A 323 -6.22 28.24 -8.19
N ALA A 324 -7.01 27.17 -8.28
CA ALA A 324 -7.58 26.66 -9.53
C ALA A 324 -8.92 25.97 -9.23
N GLU A 325 -9.99 26.67 -9.61
CA GLU A 325 -11.39 26.35 -9.42
C GLU A 325 -11.82 25.13 -10.25
N ASN A 326 -12.42 24.12 -9.62
CA ASN A 326 -13.31 23.17 -10.29
C ASN A 326 -14.74 23.54 -9.92
N GLN A 327 -15.49 24.09 -10.88
CA GLN A 327 -16.93 24.32 -10.76
C GLN A 327 -17.64 22.97 -10.69
N ALA A 328 -17.86 22.47 -9.47
CA ALA A 328 -18.97 21.58 -9.16
C ALA A 328 -20.16 22.45 -8.77
N ASP A 329 -21.36 22.15 -9.27
CA ASP A 329 -22.60 22.84 -8.91
C ASP A 329 -22.87 22.69 -7.40
N SER A 330 -22.31 23.60 -6.58
CA SER A 330 -22.50 23.60 -5.13
C SER A 330 -23.86 24.23 -4.78
N ARG A 331 -24.72 23.45 -4.11
CA ARG A 331 -26.04 23.92 -3.69
C ARG A 331 -25.91 24.60 -2.33
N GLN A 332 -26.09 25.92 -2.28
CA GLN A 332 -26.00 26.67 -1.01
C GLN A 332 -27.29 26.55 -0.19
N CYS A 333 -27.15 26.36 1.12
CA CYS A 333 -28.30 26.36 2.03
C CYS A 333 -28.96 27.76 2.08
N PRO A 334 -30.28 27.90 1.84
CA PRO A 334 -30.96 29.19 1.84
C PRO A 334 -31.07 29.83 3.23
N ALA A 335 -30.85 29.06 4.30
CA ALA A 335 -30.94 29.54 5.68
C ALA A 335 -29.60 30.07 6.24
N CYS A 336 -28.48 29.44 5.89
CA CYS A 336 -27.16 29.79 6.46
C CYS A 336 -26.05 30.03 5.42
N GLY A 337 -26.32 29.85 4.13
CA GLY A 337 -25.37 30.10 3.04
C GLY A 337 -24.20 29.13 2.93
N VAL A 338 -24.18 28.07 3.75
CA VAL A 338 -23.14 27.03 3.71
C VAL A 338 -23.38 26.13 2.51
N GLU A 339 -22.29 25.76 1.82
CA GLU A 339 -22.33 24.77 0.75
C GLU A 339 -22.81 23.43 1.28
N VAL A 340 -23.76 22.82 0.57
CA VAL A 340 -24.32 21.54 0.93
C VAL A 340 -24.05 20.56 -0.20
N ASP A 341 -23.57 19.38 0.16
CA ASP A 341 -23.28 18.30 -0.78
C ASP A 341 -24.52 17.96 -1.62
N ILE A 342 -24.28 17.62 -2.88
CA ILE A 342 -25.32 17.29 -3.85
C ILE A 342 -26.08 16.05 -3.35
N GLY A 343 -27.38 16.18 -3.09
CA GLY A 343 -28.24 15.08 -2.62
C GLY A 343 -28.62 15.11 -1.13
N SER A 344 -28.02 16.01 -0.33
CA SER A 344 -28.40 16.18 1.07
C SER A 344 -29.76 16.87 1.22
N SER A 345 -30.65 16.27 2.00
CA SER A 345 -31.99 16.80 2.31
C SER A 345 -32.01 17.76 3.50
N ILE A 346 -30.92 17.85 4.28
CA ILE A 346 -30.84 18.65 5.51
C ILE A 346 -29.45 19.29 5.61
N CYS A 347 -29.42 20.60 5.85
CA CYS A 347 -28.15 21.30 6.10
C CYS A 347 -27.55 20.88 7.46
N VAL A 348 -26.31 20.37 7.45
CA VAL A 348 -25.58 19.92 8.65
C VAL A 348 -25.29 21.03 9.67
N VAL A 349 -25.31 22.30 9.25
CA VAL A 349 -25.00 23.44 10.14
C VAL A 349 -26.23 23.98 10.84
N CYS A 350 -27.36 24.08 10.14
CA CYS A 350 -28.56 24.75 10.67
C CYS A 350 -29.80 23.86 10.76
N GLY A 351 -29.73 22.61 10.28
CA GLY A 351 -30.85 21.67 10.31
C GLY A 351 -32.00 22.02 9.34
N ASN A 352 -31.81 22.99 8.45
CA ASN A 352 -32.83 23.39 7.50
C ASN A 352 -33.00 22.33 6.40
N THR A 353 -34.23 21.91 6.14
CA THR A 353 -34.56 20.98 5.05
C THR A 353 -34.44 21.68 3.69
N LEU A 354 -33.75 21.05 2.76
CA LEU A 354 -33.53 21.54 1.40
C LEU A 354 -34.50 20.80 0.47
N SER A 355 -35.38 21.55 -0.20
CA SER A 355 -36.41 21.00 -1.11
C SER A 355 -35.88 20.56 -2.46
#